data_AF-A0AAW7Y377-F1
#
_entry.id   AF-A0AAW7Y377-F1
#
_cell.length_a   1.000
_cell.length_b   1.000
_cell.length_c   1.000
_cell.angle_alpha   90.00
_cell.angle_beta   90.00
_cell.angle_gamma   90.00
#
_symmetry.space_group_name_H-M   'P 1'
#
loop_
_entity.id
_entity.type
_entity.pdbx_description
1 polymer ?
#
loop_
_entity_poly.entity_id
_entity_poly.type
_entity_poly.pdbx_seq_one_letter_code
_entity_poly.pdbx_strand_id
1 'polypeptide(L)'
;MPEIVATELDQVNADWEKLKQWSKPVLTLFSDKDPFLADRDYDEKFQQNFSGAKHQPHTTIKNASHFLQEDQSEQLADKVIH
;
A
#
# COMPACT_ATOMS: atom_id res chain seq x y z
N MET A 1 -16.02 -10.67 1.15
CA MET A 1 -14.86 -10.31 2.01
C MET A 1 -13.96 -11.52 2.02
N PRO A 2 -12.65 -11.42 1.70
CA PRO A 2 -11.77 -12.58 1.77
C PRO A 2 -11.81 -13.13 3.21
N GLU A 3 -12.17 -14.39 3.35
CA GLU A 3 -12.16 -15.09 4.63
C GLU A 3 -10.75 -15.63 4.88
N ILE A 4 -10.24 -15.41 6.09
CA ILE A 4 -9.01 -16.07 6.51
C ILE A 4 -9.35 -17.54 6.72
N VAL A 5 -8.92 -18.39 5.79
CA VAL A 5 -9.03 -19.84 5.93
C VAL A 5 -7.98 -20.28 6.94
N ALA A 6 -8.41 -20.68 8.13
CA ALA A 6 -7.50 -20.97 9.25
C ALA A 6 -6.42 -22.00 8.91
N THR A 7 -6.72 -22.95 8.01
CA THR A 7 -5.76 -23.97 7.55
C THR A 7 -4.64 -23.42 6.66
N GLU A 8 -4.76 -22.18 6.17
CA GLU A 8 -3.79 -21.53 5.28
C GLU A 8 -2.93 -20.48 6.01
N LEU A 9 -3.16 -20.25 7.30
CA LEU A 9 -2.48 -19.21 8.08
C LEU A 9 -0.95 -19.31 8.02
N ASP A 10 -0.40 -20.52 8.12
CA ASP A 10 1.05 -20.74 8.06
C ASP A 10 1.61 -20.33 6.69
N GLN A 11 0.88 -20.63 5.61
CA GLN A 11 1.28 -20.27 4.26
C GLN A 11 1.19 -18.75 4.04
N VAL A 12 0.11 -18.12 4.50
CA VAL A 12 -0.07 -16.66 4.44
C VAL A 12 1.07 -15.96 5.19
N ASN A 13 1.41 -16.41 6.39
CA ASN A 13 2.52 -15.85 7.17
C ASN A 13 3.87 -16.02 6.44
N ALA A 14 4.13 -17.20 5.86
CA ALA A 14 5.35 -17.44 5.09
C ALA A 14 5.45 -16.53 3.86
N ASP A 15 4.34 -16.23 3.18
CA ASP A 15 4.34 -15.34 2.03
C ASP A 15 4.51 -13.86 2.45
N TRP A 16 3.95 -13.45 3.59
CA TRP A 16 4.24 -12.14 4.17
C TRP A 16 5.73 -11.96 4.50
N GLU A 17 6.40 -12.98 5.03
CA GLU A 17 7.84 -12.89 5.28
C GLU A 17 8.65 -12.73 3.99
N LYS A 18 8.26 -13.41 2.91
CA LYS A 18 8.88 -13.21 1.58
C LYS A 18 8.64 -11.80 1.05
N LEU A 19 7.43 -11.26 1.21
CA LEU A 19 7.08 -9.91 0.79
C LEU A 19 7.87 -8.83 1.55
N LYS A 20 8.08 -9.00 2.87
CA LYS A 20 8.94 -8.09 3.66
C LYS A 20 10.38 -8.06 3.14
N GLN A 21 10.88 -9.21 2.68
CA GLN A 21 12.22 -9.36 2.09
C GLN A 21 12.28 -8.98 0.60
N TRP A 22 11.16 -8.59 -0.01
CA TRP A 22 11.11 -8.19 -1.41
C TRP A 22 11.95 -6.94 -1.64
N SER A 23 12.98 -7.07 -2.47
CA SER A 23 14.00 -6.05 -2.69
C SER A 23 13.72 -5.12 -3.88
N LYS A 24 12.71 -5.41 -4.70
CA LYS A 24 12.31 -4.48 -5.77
C LYS A 24 11.51 -3.31 -5.18
N PRO A 25 11.48 -2.16 -5.87
CA PRO A 25 10.77 -0.97 -5.38
C PRO A 25 9.33 -1.25 -4.97
N VAL A 26 8.92 -0.71 -3.82
CA VAL A 26 7.54 -0.72 -3.32
C VAL A 26 7.14 0.71 -3.04
N LEU A 27 6.17 1.23 -3.77
CA LEU A 27 5.65 2.59 -3.62
C LEU A 27 4.26 2.55 -2.97
N THR A 28 3.97 3.50 -2.10
CA THR A 28 2.65 3.64 -1.45
C THR A 28 2.06 5.01 -1.80
N LEU A 29 0.88 5.02 -2.41
CA LEU A 29 0.15 6.21 -2.86
C LEU A 29 -1.30 6.17 -2.35
N PHE A 30 -1.48 6.11 -1.03
CA PHE A 30 -2.81 6.04 -0.41
C PHE A 30 -3.53 7.39 -0.48
N SER A 31 -4.86 7.40 -0.41
CA SER A 31 -5.65 8.62 -0.48
C SER A 31 -6.01 9.17 0.91
N ASP A 32 -6.28 10.48 0.99
CA ASP A 32 -6.53 11.18 2.25
C ASP A 32 -7.99 11.15 2.74
N LYS A 33 -8.94 10.64 1.95
CA LYS A 33 -10.37 10.59 2.29
C LYS A 33 -11.00 9.20 2.13
N ASP A 34 -10.19 8.14 2.06
CA ASP A 34 -10.73 6.77 2.09
C ASP A 34 -11.26 6.45 3.50
N PRO A 35 -12.58 6.22 3.69
CA PRO A 35 -13.16 5.97 5.01
C PRO A 35 -12.65 4.70 5.69
N PHE A 36 -12.04 3.77 4.94
CA PHE A 36 -11.51 2.51 5.44
C PHE A 36 -10.02 2.60 5.76
N LEU A 37 -9.25 3.39 5.00
CA LEU A 37 -7.79 3.36 5.01
C LEU A 37 -7.12 4.66 5.48
N ALA A 38 -7.77 5.82 5.30
CA ALA A 38 -7.22 7.09 5.77
C ALA A 38 -7.05 7.07 7.29
N ASP A 39 -5.95 7.65 7.77
CA ASP A 39 -5.58 7.75 9.19
C ASP A 39 -5.50 6.38 9.93
N ARG A 40 -5.15 5.29 9.22
CA ARG A 40 -4.96 3.94 9.78
C ARG A 40 -3.50 3.47 9.82
N ASP A 41 -2.57 4.30 9.36
CA ASP A 41 -1.12 4.05 9.27
C ASP A 41 -0.75 2.80 8.47
N TYR A 42 -1.62 2.35 7.56
CA TYR A 42 -1.34 1.16 6.75
C TYR A 42 -0.18 1.42 5.79
N ASP A 43 -0.18 2.57 5.13
CA ASP A 43 0.91 3.03 4.28
C ASP A 43 2.25 3.06 5.04
N GLU A 44 2.28 3.64 6.24
CA GLU A 44 3.48 3.63 7.09
C GLU A 44 3.93 2.21 7.45
N LYS A 45 3.00 1.30 7.77
CA LYS A 45 3.32 -0.11 8.03
C LYS A 45 3.96 -0.76 6.81
N PHE A 46 3.47 -0.53 5.59
CA PHE A 46 4.13 -1.04 4.38
C PHE A 46 5.54 -0.46 4.23
N GLN A 47 5.69 0.86 4.40
CA GLN A 47 6.97 1.56 4.28
C GLN A 47 8.03 1.06 5.27
N GLN A 48 7.62 0.76 6.50
CA GLN A 48 8.53 0.29 7.56
C GLN A 48 8.89 -1.20 7.43
N ASN A 49 7.97 -2.04 6.94
CA ASN A 49 8.14 -3.49 6.93
C ASN A 49 8.72 -4.05 5.63
N PHE A 50 8.58 -3.36 4.51
CA PHE A 50 9.04 -3.85 3.21
C PHE A 50 10.41 -3.26 2.87
N SER A 51 11.40 -4.12 2.64
CA SER A 51 12.76 -3.65 2.33
C SER A 51 12.81 -2.77 1.07
N GLY A 52 12.04 -3.12 0.04
CA GLY A 52 11.90 -2.37 -1.21
C GLY A 52 11.16 -1.04 -1.10
N ALA A 53 10.53 -0.74 0.05
CA ALA A 53 9.89 0.55 0.28
C ALA A 53 10.90 1.62 0.74
N LYS A 54 12.06 1.23 1.28
CA LYS A 54 13.04 2.20 1.76
C LYS A 54 13.49 3.15 0.65
N HIS A 55 13.49 4.45 0.98
CA HIS A 55 13.89 5.54 0.09
C HIS A 55 13.04 5.70 -1.18
N GLN A 56 11.82 5.15 -1.21
CA GLN A 56 10.87 5.42 -2.29
C GLN A 56 10.10 6.73 -2.02
N PRO A 57 9.66 7.45 -3.06
CA PRO A 57 8.97 8.74 -2.93
C PRO A 57 7.49 8.57 -2.54
N HIS A 58 7.23 7.96 -1.38
CA HIS A 58 5.87 7.78 -0.85
C HIS A 58 5.15 9.12 -0.70
N THR A 59 3.85 9.15 -1.01
CA THR A 59 3.02 10.34 -0.79
C THR A 59 1.57 9.96 -0.62
N THR A 60 0.82 10.75 0.13
CA THR A 60 -0.64 10.66 0.16
C THR A 60 -1.22 11.43 -1.03
N ILE A 61 -2.13 10.80 -1.78
CA ILE A 61 -2.94 11.42 -2.85
C ILE A 61 -4.02 12.28 -2.18
N LYS A 62 -4.12 13.53 -2.59
CA LYS A 62 -4.99 14.53 -1.93
C LYS A 62 -6.31 14.69 -2.67
N ASN A 63 -7.40 14.90 -1.94
CA ASN A 63 -8.74 15.02 -2.50
C ASN A 63 -9.26 13.77 -3.21
N ALA A 64 -8.91 12.60 -2.70
CA ALA A 64 -9.37 11.31 -3.21
C ALA A 64 -9.93 10.44 -2.08
N SER A 65 -11.00 9.70 -2.36
CA SER A 65 -11.56 8.69 -1.46
C SER A 65 -11.08 7.28 -1.83
N HIS A 66 -11.94 6.27 -1.71
CA HIS A 66 -11.59 4.86 -1.93
C HIS A 66 -11.19 4.55 -3.38
N PHE A 67 -11.90 5.12 -4.36
CA PHE A 67 -11.59 4.98 -5.78
C PHE A 67 -10.67 6.12 -6.24
N LEU A 68 -9.47 6.21 -5.65
CA LEU A 68 -8.54 7.31 -5.90
C LEU A 68 -8.13 7.49 -7.37
N GLN A 69 -8.15 6.41 -8.16
CA GLN A 69 -7.93 6.46 -9.60
C GLN A 69 -9.06 7.18 -10.37
N GLU A 70 -10.27 7.25 -9.81
CA GLU A 70 -11.38 8.02 -10.41
C GLU A 70 -11.33 9.48 -9.96
N ASP A 71 -11.00 9.72 -8.68
CA ASP A 71 -10.97 11.07 -8.11
C ASP A 71 -9.75 11.89 -8.55
N GLN A 72 -8.57 11.27 -8.68
CA GLN A 72 -7.27 11.92 -8.87
C GLN A 72 -6.35 11.12 -9.81
N SER A 73 -6.88 10.68 -10.96
CA SER A 73 -6.13 9.89 -11.97
C SER A 73 -4.82 10.55 -12.40
N GLU A 74 -4.84 11.87 -12.69
CA GLU A 74 -3.66 12.63 -13.15
C GLU A 74 -2.58 12.67 -12.07
N GLN A 75 -2.95 13.04 -10.83
CA GLN A 75 -2.00 13.08 -9.70
C GLN A 75 -1.41 11.68 -9.42
N LEU A 76 -2.22 10.63 -9.49
CA LEU A 76 -1.76 9.25 -9.31
C LEU A 76 -0.76 8.85 -10.40
N ALA A 77 -1.08 9.13 -11.67
CA ALA A 77 -0.20 8.82 -12.79
C ALA A 77 1.14 9.56 -12.72
N ASP A 78 1.10 10.86 -12.43
CA ASP A 78 2.31 11.69 -12.26
C ASP A 78 3.23 11.10 -11.17
N LYS A 79 2.66 10.64 -10.06
CA LYS A 79 3.46 10.05 -8.96
C LYS A 79 4.00 8.66 -9.25
N VAL A 80 3.47 7.94 -10.25
CA VAL A 80 3.93 6.60 -10.61
C VAL A 80 5.00 6.63 -11.71
N ILE A 81 4.90 7.57 -12.65
CA ILE A 81 5.76 7.59 -13.86
C ILE A 81 7.10 8.31 -13.60
N HIS A 82 7.15 9.21 -12.62
CA HIS A 82 8.33 10.01 -12.27
C HIS A 82 9.24 9.33 -11.24
#